data_AF-A0A929X7K7-F1
#
_entry.id   AF-A0A929X7K7-F1
#
_cell.length_a   1.000
_cell.length_b   1.000
_cell.length_c   1.000
_cell.angle_alpha   90.00
_cell.angle_beta   90.00
_cell.angle_gamma   90.00
#
_symmetry.space_group_name_H-M   'P 1'
#
loop_
_entity.id
_entity.type
_entity.pdbx_description
1 polymer ?
#
loop_
_entity_poly.entity_id
_entity_poly.type
_entity_poly.pdbx_seq_one_letter_code
_entity_poly.pdbx_strand_id
1 'polypeptide(L)'
;MNSFILSFVVTLLELQTNLSFLDRILHKLSILSGGREGLIIAVFFVLLFLLLFVFQGIRRAKKRKALEYHIEEKDKYHIHLEKKNLDALSEVLLKGLGGRDNIVSARVDGKKIKVKIREYTKVEEQILREGGFPGFVRPSKEEVHILVGEEAEALCRALENRRTYEKNV
;
A
#
# COMPACT_ATOMS: atom_id res chain seq x y z
N MET A 1 -5.26 -55.34 0.71
CA MET A 1 -5.67 -54.20 -0.14
C MET A 1 -4.74 -52.98 0.00
N ASN A 2 -4.23 -52.65 1.20
CA ASN A 2 -3.36 -51.48 1.42
C ASN A 2 -1.98 -51.53 0.73
N SER A 3 -1.35 -52.71 0.60
CA SER A 3 -0.03 -52.83 -0.03
C SER A 3 -0.04 -52.58 -1.54
N PHE A 4 -1.14 -52.96 -2.22
CA PHE A 4 -1.30 -52.79 -3.66
C PHE A 4 -1.46 -51.32 -4.06
N ILE A 5 -2.21 -50.56 -3.26
CA ILE A 5 -2.42 -49.12 -3.48
C ILE A 5 -1.10 -48.37 -3.23
N LEU A 6 -0.33 -48.77 -2.22
CA LEU A 6 0.96 -48.16 -1.91
C LEU A 6 1.98 -48.39 -3.04
N SER A 7 2.09 -49.63 -3.53
CA SER A 7 3.01 -49.97 -4.63
C SER A 7 2.62 -49.28 -5.94
N PHE A 8 1.32 -49.14 -6.20
CA PHE A 8 0.80 -48.43 -7.39
C PHE A 8 1.05 -46.92 -7.32
N VAL A 9 0.88 -46.29 -6.15
CA VAL A 9 1.16 -44.85 -5.97
C VAL A 9 2.66 -44.55 -6.09
N VAL A 10 3.52 -45.44 -5.57
CA VAL A 10 4.98 -45.30 -5.68
C VAL A 10 5.45 -45.42 -7.12
N THR A 11 5.00 -46.43 -7.86
CA THR A 11 5.33 -46.60 -9.29
C THR A 11 4.81 -45.45 -10.15
N LEU A 12 3.63 -44.90 -9.82
CA LEU A 12 3.08 -43.74 -10.54
C LEU A 12 3.89 -42.46 -10.28
N LEU A 13 4.41 -42.26 -9.06
CA LEU A 13 5.26 -41.12 -8.69
C LEU A 13 6.65 -41.20 -9.33
N GLU A 14 7.20 -42.41 -9.45
CA GLU A 14 8.47 -42.68 -10.15
C GLU A 14 8.38 -42.30 -11.64
N LEU A 15 7.24 -42.61 -12.28
CA LEU A 15 6.98 -42.31 -13.68
C LEU A 15 6.93 -40.79 -13.97
N GLN A 16 6.49 -39.98 -13.00
CA GLN A 16 6.39 -38.52 -13.19
C GLN A 16 7.66 -37.74 -12.84
N THR A 17 8.51 -38.23 -11.93
CA THR A 17 9.57 -37.39 -11.36
C THR A 17 11.01 -37.86 -11.57
N ASN A 18 11.25 -39.09 -12.06
CA ASN A 18 12.62 -39.66 -12.28
C ASN A 18 13.60 -39.34 -11.12
N LEU A 19 13.09 -39.29 -9.89
CA LEU A 19 13.86 -38.98 -8.70
C LEU A 19 14.28 -40.29 -8.03
N SER A 20 15.27 -40.96 -8.62
CA SER A 20 15.96 -42.13 -8.04
C SER A 20 16.52 -41.88 -6.63
N PHE A 21 16.61 -40.61 -6.22
CA PHE A 21 16.96 -40.18 -4.87
C PHE A 21 15.90 -40.53 -3.82
N LEU A 22 14.61 -40.42 -4.16
CA LEU A 22 13.51 -40.67 -3.22
C LEU A 22 13.43 -42.15 -2.84
N ASP A 23 13.62 -43.05 -3.82
CA ASP A 23 13.68 -44.49 -3.59
C ASP A 23 14.83 -44.86 -2.62
N ARG A 24 16.01 -44.27 -2.83
CA ARG A 24 17.18 -44.50 -1.98
C ARG A 24 17.00 -43.99 -0.55
N ILE A 25 16.27 -42.89 -0.38
CA ILE A 25 15.89 -42.36 0.93
C ILE A 25 14.84 -43.25 1.59
N LEU A 26 13.81 -43.67 0.84
CA LEU A 26 12.76 -44.54 1.35
C LEU A 26 13.34 -45.89 1.78
N HIS A 27 14.23 -46.48 0.99
CA HIS A 27 14.89 -47.74 1.31
C HIS A 27 15.77 -47.62 2.57
N LYS A 28 16.51 -46.50 2.74
CA LYS A 28 17.28 -46.23 3.96
C LYS A 28 16.38 -46.01 5.19
N LEU A 29 15.22 -45.36 5.02
CA LEU A 29 14.23 -45.16 6.08
C LEU A 29 13.49 -46.47 6.44
N SER A 30 13.20 -47.30 5.44
CA SER A 30 12.57 -48.61 5.57
C SER A 30 13.44 -49.56 6.40
N ILE A 31 14.73 -49.70 6.04
CA ILE A 31 15.72 -50.51 6.76
C ILE A 31 15.88 -50.05 8.22
N LEU A 32 15.83 -48.73 8.46
CA LEU A 32 16.01 -48.17 9.81
C LEU A 32 14.77 -48.37 10.72
N SER A 33 13.58 -48.59 10.16
CA SER A 33 12.33 -48.64 10.94
C SER A 33 11.91 -50.05 11.39
N GLY A 34 12.60 -51.10 10.93
CA GLY A 34 12.31 -52.48 11.32
C GLY A 34 10.86 -52.92 11.08
N GLY A 35 10.21 -52.43 10.02
CA GLY A 35 8.84 -52.79 9.66
C GLY A 35 7.73 -51.87 10.20
N ARG A 36 8.04 -50.64 10.63
CA ARG A 36 7.05 -49.62 11.04
C ARG A 36 7.06 -48.39 10.12
N GLU A 37 7.10 -48.64 8.82
CA GLU A 37 7.23 -47.63 7.77
C GLU A 37 6.11 -46.57 7.82
N GLY A 38 4.89 -46.99 8.14
CA GLY A 38 3.75 -46.08 8.27
C GLY A 38 3.90 -45.05 9.39
N LEU A 39 4.60 -45.38 10.47
CA LEU A 39 4.77 -44.47 11.62
C LEU A 39 5.77 -43.35 11.30
N ILE A 40 6.84 -43.67 10.57
CA ILE A 40 7.83 -42.67 10.13
C ILE A 40 7.22 -41.71 9.13
N ILE A 41 6.46 -42.24 8.16
CA ILE A 41 5.76 -41.42 7.18
C ILE A 41 4.77 -40.48 7.88
N ALA A 42 4.00 -40.98 8.84
CA ALA A 42 3.09 -40.16 9.65
C ALA A 42 3.83 -39.05 10.40
N VAL A 43 4.95 -39.36 11.06
CA VAL A 43 5.76 -38.36 11.79
C VAL A 43 6.35 -37.31 10.83
N PHE A 44 6.82 -37.72 9.66
CA PHE A 44 7.35 -36.82 8.64
C PHE A 44 6.27 -35.85 8.11
N PHE A 45 5.07 -36.36 7.82
CA PHE A 45 3.95 -35.51 7.40
C PHE A 45 3.50 -34.55 8.50
N VAL A 46 3.48 -34.98 9.77
CA VAL A 46 3.16 -34.10 10.90
C VAL A 46 4.22 -33.00 11.05
N LEU A 47 5.51 -33.35 10.94
CA LEU A 47 6.60 -32.37 10.99
C LEU A 47 6.54 -31.38 9.83
N LEU A 48 6.28 -31.86 8.62
CA LEU A 48 6.10 -31.03 7.43
C LEU A 48 4.90 -30.08 7.59
N PHE A 49 3.78 -30.58 8.10
CA PHE A 49 2.59 -29.77 8.36
C PHE A 49 2.85 -28.69 9.41
N LEU A 50 3.56 -29.03 10.49
CA LEU A 50 3.96 -28.08 11.53
C LEU A 50 4.89 -27.00 10.98
N LEU A 51 5.87 -27.38 10.16
CA LEU A 51 6.76 -26.44 9.46
C LEU A 51 5.96 -25.46 8.58
N LEU A 52 5.00 -25.97 7.80
CA LEU A 52 4.13 -25.15 6.96
C LEU A 52 3.24 -24.22 7.79
N PHE A 53 2.71 -24.70 8.92
CA PHE A 53 1.87 -23.90 9.82
C PHE A 53 2.65 -22.73 10.44
N VAL A 54 3.86 -22.99 10.95
CA VAL A 54 4.76 -21.95 11.48
C VAL A 54 5.13 -20.95 10.40
N PHE A 55 5.50 -21.43 9.21
CA PHE A 55 5.85 -20.56 8.08
C PHE A 55 4.66 -19.70 7.62
N GLN A 56 3.46 -20.28 7.60
CA GLN A 56 2.25 -19.55 7.28
C GLN A 56 1.90 -18.52 8.37
N GLY A 57 2.14 -18.83 9.64
CA GLY A 57 2.05 -17.89 10.77
C GLY A 57 3.00 -16.70 10.64
N ILE A 58 4.28 -16.95 10.35
CA ILE A 58 5.30 -15.91 10.11
C ILE A 58 4.90 -15.02 8.93
N ARG A 59 4.41 -15.62 7.82
CA ARG A 59 3.92 -14.87 6.66
C ARG A 59 2.71 -14.00 7.01
N ARG A 60 1.76 -14.51 7.80
CA ARG A 60 0.58 -13.73 8.25
C ARG A 60 0.98 -12.59 9.17
N ALA A 61 1.95 -12.78 10.07
CA ALA A 61 2.45 -11.73 10.96
C ALA A 61 3.10 -10.56 10.18
N LYS A 62 3.89 -10.85 9.14
CA LYS A 62 4.45 -9.81 8.26
C LYS A 62 3.36 -9.00 7.54
N LYS A 63 2.31 -9.67 7.05
CA LYS A 63 1.17 -9.00 6.40
C LYS A 63 0.39 -8.09 7.36
N ARG A 64 0.21 -8.49 8.62
CA ARG A 64 -0.46 -7.65 9.64
C ARG A 64 0.32 -6.38 9.94
N LYS A 65 1.63 -6.49 10.16
CA LYS A 65 2.49 -5.31 10.39
C LYS A 65 2.49 -4.36 9.20
N ALA A 66 2.59 -4.86 7.97
CA ALA A 66 2.52 -4.02 6.77
C ALA A 66 1.16 -3.31 6.63
N LEU A 67 0.07 -3.98 7.00
CA LEU A 67 -1.27 -3.39 6.96
C LEU A 67 -1.44 -2.29 8.02
N GLU A 68 -0.90 -2.48 9.22
CA GLU A 68 -0.95 -1.52 10.32
C GLU A 68 -0.18 -0.23 10.01
N TYR A 69 1.03 -0.34 9.44
CA TYR A 69 1.76 0.83 8.91
C TYR A 69 0.99 1.58 7.82
N HIS A 70 0.29 0.87 6.93
CA HIS A 70 -0.53 1.52 5.90
C HIS A 70 -1.80 2.17 6.45
N ILE A 71 -2.35 1.67 7.56
CA ILE A 71 -3.53 2.27 8.22
C ILE A 71 -3.11 3.55 8.97
N GLU A 72 -2.00 3.52 9.75
CA GLU A 72 -1.51 4.70 10.46
C GLU A 72 -1.14 5.86 9.51
N GLU A 73 -0.54 5.57 8.35
CA GLU A 73 -0.32 6.59 7.33
C GLU A 73 -1.65 7.15 6.81
N LYS A 74 -2.57 6.26 6.42
CA LYS A 74 -3.83 6.66 5.78
C LYS A 74 -4.72 7.48 6.72
N ASP A 75 -4.75 7.16 8.01
CA ASP A 75 -5.55 7.88 9.01
C ASP A 75 -4.95 9.25 9.36
N LYS A 76 -3.65 9.46 9.19
CA LYS A 76 -3.01 10.77 9.30
C LYS A 76 -3.39 11.72 8.13
N TYR A 77 -3.84 11.17 7.00
CA TYR A 77 -4.18 11.92 5.78
C TYR A 77 -5.69 12.06 5.54
N HIS A 78 -6.53 11.43 6.37
CA HIS A 78 -7.98 11.65 6.34
C HIS A 78 -8.35 12.87 7.19
N ILE A 79 -8.15 14.04 6.61
CA ILE A 79 -8.75 15.26 7.13
C ILE A 79 -10.27 15.13 6.89
N HIS A 80 -11.01 14.63 7.89
CA HIS A 80 -12.47 14.77 7.93
C HIS A 80 -12.78 16.25 8.17
N LEU A 81 -12.87 16.97 7.06
CA LEU A 81 -13.07 18.39 7.04
C LEU A 81 -14.57 18.66 7.00
N GLU A 82 -15.17 18.86 8.18
CA GLU A 82 -16.49 19.49 8.24
C GLU A 82 -16.44 20.80 7.45
N LYS A 83 -17.46 21.06 6.62
CA LYS A 83 -17.59 22.15 5.63
C LYS A 83 -17.09 23.53 6.11
N LYS A 84 -17.08 23.79 7.42
CA LYS A 84 -16.56 25.00 8.06
C LYS A 84 -15.04 25.18 7.94
N ASN A 85 -14.27 24.11 7.77
CA ASN A 85 -12.81 24.18 7.67
C ASN A 85 -12.32 24.27 6.20
N LEU A 86 -13.15 24.04 5.18
CA LEU A 86 -12.78 24.24 3.76
C LEU A 86 -12.41 25.69 3.48
N ASP A 87 -13.17 26.63 4.05
CA ASP A 87 -12.91 28.06 3.92
C ASP A 87 -11.56 28.45 4.54
N ALA A 88 -11.27 27.95 5.74
CA ALA A 88 -9.99 28.15 6.40
C ALA A 88 -8.83 27.54 5.60
N LEU A 89 -8.99 26.32 5.07
CA LEU A 89 -7.98 25.69 4.22
C LEU A 89 -7.76 26.46 2.92
N SER A 90 -8.81 27.00 2.30
CA SER A 90 -8.68 27.80 1.08
C SER A 90 -7.90 29.09 1.34
N GLU A 91 -8.03 29.68 2.53
CA GLU A 91 -7.29 30.87 2.93
C GLU A 91 -5.81 30.58 3.16
N VAL A 92 -5.52 29.50 3.89
CA VAL A 92 -4.15 29.03 4.13
C VAL A 92 -3.49 28.67 2.81
N LEU A 93 -4.21 28.03 1.90
CA LEU A 93 -3.75 27.68 0.56
C LEU A 93 -3.45 28.93 -0.29
N LEU A 94 -4.32 29.94 -0.25
CA LEU A 94 -4.11 31.20 -0.96
C LEU A 94 -2.88 31.95 -0.43
N LYS A 95 -2.73 32.03 0.90
CA LYS A 95 -1.57 32.66 1.55
C LYS A 95 -0.28 31.92 1.22
N GLY A 96 -0.27 30.59 1.36
CA GLY A 96 0.92 29.77 1.07
C GLY A 96 1.31 29.74 -0.41
N LEU A 97 0.37 30.01 -1.33
CA LEU A 97 0.68 30.18 -2.75
C LEU A 97 1.18 31.59 -3.12
N GLY A 98 1.33 32.50 -2.15
CA GLY A 98 1.82 33.86 -2.40
C GLY A 98 0.72 34.84 -2.80
N GLY A 99 -0.53 34.54 -2.45
CA GLY A 99 -1.69 35.39 -2.71
C GLY A 99 -2.30 35.21 -4.10
N ARG A 100 -3.43 35.90 -4.33
CA ARG A 100 -4.24 35.81 -5.55
C ARG A 100 -3.46 36.23 -6.80
N ASP A 101 -2.62 37.24 -6.68
CA ASP A 101 -1.81 37.76 -7.79
C ASP A 101 -0.76 36.76 -8.27
N ASN A 102 -0.40 35.78 -7.44
CA ASN A 102 0.53 34.76 -7.86
C ASN A 102 -0.16 33.64 -8.65
N ILE A 103 -1.47 33.43 -8.49
CA ILE A 103 -2.20 32.30 -9.09
C ILE A 103 -2.77 32.68 -10.46
N VAL A 104 -2.32 31.97 -11.50
CA VAL A 104 -2.78 32.12 -12.89
C VAL A 104 -4.00 31.25 -13.18
N SER A 105 -3.96 29.98 -12.77
CA SER A 105 -5.08 29.05 -12.92
C SER A 105 -4.91 27.87 -11.97
N ALA A 106 -6.01 27.37 -11.41
CA ALA A 106 -6.04 26.09 -10.70
C ALA A 106 -6.83 25.07 -11.54
N ARG A 107 -6.42 23.80 -11.52
CA ARG A 107 -7.15 22.69 -12.15
C ARG A 107 -7.06 21.47 -11.26
N VAL A 108 -8.13 20.68 -11.19
CA VAL A 108 -8.15 19.42 -10.45
C VAL A 108 -7.62 18.29 -11.34
N ASP A 109 -6.76 17.43 -10.78
CA ASP A 109 -6.24 16.21 -11.40
C ASP A 109 -6.36 15.06 -10.39
N GLY A 110 -7.53 14.43 -10.35
CA GLY A 110 -7.87 13.41 -9.36
C GLY A 110 -7.82 13.97 -7.94
N LYS A 111 -6.87 13.47 -7.13
CA LYS A 111 -6.67 13.88 -5.72
C LYS A 111 -5.71 15.06 -5.54
N LYS A 112 -5.28 15.69 -6.65
CA LYS A 112 -4.29 16.76 -6.67
C LYS A 112 -4.89 18.02 -7.29
N ILE A 113 -4.45 19.19 -6.83
CA ILE A 113 -4.74 20.48 -7.46
C ILE A 113 -3.46 20.96 -8.14
N LYS A 114 -3.53 21.20 -9.45
CA LYS A 114 -2.46 21.81 -10.25
C LYS A 114 -2.69 23.31 -10.31
N VAL A 115 -1.79 24.06 -9.71
CA VAL A 115 -1.82 25.52 -9.67
C VAL A 115 -0.70 26.05 -10.54
N LYS A 116 -1.07 26.82 -11.57
CA LYS A 116 -0.13 27.65 -12.32
C LYS A 116 0.13 28.93 -11.55
N ILE A 117 1.40 29.23 -11.32
CA ILE A 117 1.87 30.39 -10.56
C ILE A 117 2.70 31.31 -11.46
N ARG A 118 2.77 32.61 -11.11
CA ARG A 118 3.60 33.59 -11.82
C ARG A 118 5.02 33.65 -11.27
N GLU A 119 5.13 33.66 -9.94
CA GLU A 119 6.35 33.92 -9.20
C GLU A 119 6.60 32.83 -8.16
N TYR A 120 7.73 32.15 -8.32
CA TYR A 120 8.09 30.97 -7.53
C TYR A 120 8.50 31.29 -6.08
N THR A 121 9.10 32.47 -5.86
CA THR A 121 9.65 32.90 -4.57
C THR A 121 8.59 33.21 -3.52
N LYS A 122 7.37 33.55 -3.96
CA LYS A 122 6.24 33.87 -3.10
C LYS A 122 5.52 32.64 -2.55
N VAL A 123 5.90 31.43 -2.96
CA VAL A 123 5.24 30.20 -2.50
C VAL A 123 5.91 29.69 -1.23
N GLU A 124 5.19 29.81 -0.12
CA GLU A 124 5.60 29.42 1.23
C GLU A 124 5.10 28.01 1.58
N GLU A 125 5.98 27.00 1.49
CA GLU A 125 5.60 25.62 1.81
C GLU A 125 5.32 25.40 3.30
N GLN A 126 5.89 26.23 4.18
CA GLN A 126 5.71 26.10 5.63
C GLN A 126 4.24 26.32 6.01
N ILE A 127 3.63 27.42 5.53
CA ILE A 127 2.21 27.72 5.73
C ILE A 127 1.33 26.59 5.19
N LEU A 128 1.68 26.03 4.03
CA LEU A 128 0.91 24.94 3.46
C LEU A 128 1.05 23.63 4.27
N ARG A 129 2.22 23.34 4.85
CA ARG A 129 2.38 22.21 5.78
C ARG A 129 1.57 22.41 7.07
N GLU A 130 1.55 23.63 7.61
CA GLU A 130 0.72 24.00 8.77
C GLU A 130 -0.77 23.89 8.46
N GLY A 131 -1.17 24.18 7.22
CA GLY A 131 -2.52 23.94 6.69
C GLY A 131 -2.91 22.47 6.55
N GLY A 132 -2.02 21.53 6.85
CA GLY A 132 -2.32 20.10 6.84
C GLY A 132 -2.33 19.46 5.45
N PHE A 133 -1.86 20.13 4.41
CA PHE A 133 -1.81 19.51 3.08
C PHE A 133 -0.74 18.38 3.05
N PRO A 134 -1.10 17.17 2.59
CA PRO A 134 -0.24 15.98 2.69
C PRO A 134 1.04 16.04 1.86
N GLY A 135 1.12 16.88 0.83
CA GLY A 135 2.34 17.04 0.06
C GLY A 135 2.22 18.00 -1.11
N PHE A 136 3.38 18.47 -1.57
CA PHE A 136 3.52 19.41 -2.67
C PHE A 136 4.61 18.95 -3.61
N VAL A 137 4.39 19.09 -4.91
CA VAL A 137 5.36 18.79 -5.95
C VAL A 137 5.47 20.00 -6.86
N ARG A 138 6.68 20.44 -7.14
CA ARG A 138 6.96 21.59 -8.00
C ARG A 138 7.61 21.12 -9.29
N PRO A 139 6.82 20.68 -10.30
CA PRO A 139 7.38 20.20 -11.56
C PRO A 139 8.10 21.30 -12.35
N SER A 140 7.75 22.57 -12.16
CA SER A 140 8.32 23.70 -12.91
C SER A 140 8.23 25.00 -12.11
N LYS A 141 8.96 26.03 -12.54
CA LYS A 141 8.97 27.35 -11.87
C LYS A 141 7.59 28.04 -11.88
N GLU A 142 6.72 27.65 -12.80
CA GLU A 142 5.38 28.22 -13.02
C GLU A 142 4.25 27.26 -12.60
N GLU A 143 4.56 26.10 -12.01
CA GLU A 143 3.53 25.11 -11.68
C GLU A 143 3.82 24.39 -10.37
N VAL A 144 2.77 24.31 -9.53
CA VAL A 144 2.77 23.63 -8.24
C VAL A 144 1.62 22.64 -8.20
N HIS A 145 1.91 21.40 -7.82
CA HIS A 145 0.93 20.35 -7.60
C HIS A 145 0.76 20.14 -6.11
N ILE A 146 -0.48 20.17 -5.64
CA ILE A 146 -0.81 20.11 -4.22
C ILE A 146 -1.67 18.87 -4.01
N LEU A 147 -1.24 17.96 -3.14
CA LEU A 147 -2.02 16.80 -2.76
C LEU A 147 -3.08 17.26 -1.74
N VAL A 148 -4.34 16.92 -1.99
CA VAL A 148 -5.47 17.32 -1.11
C VAL A 148 -6.29 16.11 -0.69
N GLY A 149 -6.57 15.18 -1.61
CA GLY A 149 -7.45 14.02 -1.35
C GLY A 149 -8.75 14.09 -2.15
N GLU A 150 -9.80 13.45 -1.64
CA GLU A 150 -11.14 13.42 -2.28
C GLU A 150 -11.77 14.83 -2.39
N GLU A 151 -11.43 15.72 -1.47
CA GLU A 151 -11.97 17.09 -1.40
C GLU A 151 -11.28 18.08 -2.35
N ALA A 152 -10.39 17.61 -3.24
CA ALA A 152 -9.66 18.47 -4.18
C ALA A 152 -10.61 19.32 -5.05
N GLU A 153 -11.76 18.77 -5.44
CA GLU A 153 -12.75 19.48 -6.24
C GLU A 153 -13.45 20.60 -5.45
N ALA A 154 -13.90 20.31 -4.23
CA ALA A 154 -14.55 21.28 -3.36
C ALA A 154 -13.62 22.45 -3.03
N LEU A 155 -12.35 22.15 -2.72
CA LEU A 155 -11.35 23.16 -2.40
C LEU A 155 -10.97 24.02 -3.61
N CYS A 156 -10.82 23.42 -4.80
CA CYS A 156 -10.55 24.18 -6.03
C CYS A 156 -11.67 25.16 -6.35
N ARG A 157 -12.94 24.73 -6.21
CA ARG A 157 -14.11 25.61 -6.38
C ARG A 157 -14.13 26.75 -5.36
N ALA A 158 -13.80 26.47 -4.09
CA ALA A 158 -13.72 27.50 -3.05
C ALA A 158 -12.64 28.55 -3.36
N LEU A 159 -11.47 28.11 -3.83
CA LEU A 159 -10.39 29.00 -4.28
C LEU A 159 -10.81 29.87 -5.48
N GLU A 160 -11.50 29.30 -6.46
CA GLU A 160 -11.98 30.02 -7.65
C GLU A 160 -13.04 31.07 -7.29
N ASN A 161 -13.95 30.74 -6.38
CA ASN A 161 -14.94 31.68 -5.86
C ASN A 161 -14.27 32.89 -5.19
N ARG A 162 -13.26 32.66 -4.33
CA ARG A 162 -12.48 33.75 -3.70
C ARG A 162 -11.69 34.56 -4.72
N ARG A 163 -11.12 33.92 -5.73
CA ARG A 163 -10.44 34.61 -6.84
C ARG A 163 -11.39 35.51 -7.62
N THR A 164 -12.69 35.23 -7.66
CA THR A 164 -13.64 36.02 -8.46
C THR A 164 -14.28 37.15 -7.67
N TYR A 165 -14.50 36.95 -6.36
CA TYR A 165 -15.22 37.88 -5.49
C TYR A 165 -14.52 39.25 -5.31
N GLU A 166 -13.18 39.29 -5.18
CA GLU A 166 -12.42 40.55 -5.02
C GLU A 166 -12.05 41.25 -6.36
N LYS A 167 -12.63 40.85 -7.51
CA LYS A 167 -12.47 41.64 -8.75
C LYS A 167 -13.58 42.68 -8.93
N ASN A 168 -14.63 42.62 -8.11
CA ASN A 168 -15.85 43.43 -8.22
C ASN A 168 -16.09 44.33 -6.99
N VAL A 169 -15.04 44.61 -6.23
CA VAL A 169 -14.97 45.67 -5.21
C VAL A 169 -13.80 46.57 -5.60
#